data_AF-A0A2V7LKW7-F1
#
_entry.id   AF-A0A2V7LKW7-F1
#
_cell.length_a   1.000
_cell.length_b   1.000
_cell.length_c   1.000
_cell.angle_alpha   90.00
_cell.angle_beta   90.00
_cell.angle_gamma   90.00
#
_symmetry.space_group_name_H-M   'P 1'
#
loop_
_entity.id
_entity.type
_entity.pdbx_description
1 polymer ?
#
loop_
_entity_poly.entity_id
_entity_poly.type
_entity_poly.pdbx_seq_one_letter_code
_entity_poly.pdbx_strand_id
1 'polypeptide(L)'
;MDNLAHTLIGAALGRVVAGRELPAAGWIGAVAGNAPDVAELLLRPNSWSPDAGVTYLVFHRGITHSLVGAALEIAVLAGVIGLIARQWGGARGAATSAPPWRWIAACVAVTVASHLYLDWQGSYGLRPFLPWSERWYYGDWVAIVDPFFWIVPLVTLAWGERRHWRPALVYLLALLAVTALVGVRGSGVVVWWVRLFTVSAAATGVIGWERHWFGVARRRRAAAYGLLVLVVYIGASAAAGTLAKREARAAATRRFGPDARWAALTVVGRPFHWEPLAASAD
;
A
#
# COMPACT_ATOMS: atom_id res chain seq x y z
N MET A 1 2.92 2.88 -4.97
CA MET A 1 2.99 1.44 -4.70
C MET A 1 1.95 0.73 -5.57
N ASP A 2 1.98 -0.59 -5.68
CA ASP A 2 0.96 -1.33 -6.43
C ASP A 2 -0.36 -1.49 -5.65
N ASN A 3 -1.46 -1.72 -6.39
CA ASN A 3 -2.82 -1.80 -5.85
C ASN A 3 -3.03 -2.97 -4.88
N LEU A 4 -2.26 -4.07 -5.01
CA LEU A 4 -2.36 -5.19 -4.07
C LEU A 4 -1.83 -4.77 -2.69
N ALA A 5 -0.70 -4.06 -2.65
CA ALA A 5 -0.18 -3.47 -1.41
C ALA A 5 -1.20 -2.48 -0.80
N HIS A 6 -1.72 -1.55 -1.60
CA HIS A 6 -2.73 -0.58 -1.15
C HIS A 6 -3.98 -1.25 -0.55
N THR A 7 -4.45 -2.33 -1.17
CA THR A 7 -5.57 -3.15 -0.68
C THR A 7 -5.27 -3.76 0.69
N LEU A 8 -4.11 -4.42 0.83
CA LEU A 8 -3.76 -5.17 2.03
C LEU A 8 -3.40 -4.25 3.20
N ILE A 9 -2.67 -3.17 2.95
CA ILE A 9 -2.37 -2.14 3.95
C ILE A 9 -3.64 -1.40 4.36
N GLY A 10 -4.47 -1.03 3.40
CA GLY A 10 -5.79 -0.43 3.65
C GLY A 10 -6.64 -1.31 4.55
N ALA A 11 -6.68 -2.63 4.28
CA ALA A 11 -7.41 -3.57 5.12
C ALA A 11 -6.85 -3.68 6.55
N ALA A 12 -5.52 -3.71 6.70
CA ALA A 12 -4.88 -3.77 8.00
C ALA A 12 -5.13 -2.49 8.80
N LEU A 13 -4.96 -1.32 8.18
CA LEU A 13 -5.22 -0.01 8.80
C LEU A 13 -6.69 0.12 9.19
N GLY A 14 -7.62 -0.25 8.31
CA GLY A 14 -9.05 -0.24 8.62
C GLY A 14 -9.37 -1.05 9.88
N ARG A 15 -8.85 -2.28 9.99
CA ARG A 15 -9.01 -3.11 11.20
C ARG A 15 -8.42 -2.44 12.44
N VAL A 16 -7.24 -1.81 12.34
CA VAL A 16 -6.56 -1.16 13.46
C VAL A 16 -7.29 0.10 13.94
N VAL A 17 -7.75 0.93 13.01
CA VAL A 17 -8.40 2.21 13.30
C VAL A 17 -9.83 2.01 13.78
N ALA A 18 -10.64 1.27 13.03
CA ALA A 18 -12.10 1.25 13.22
C ALA A 18 -12.69 -0.14 13.50
N GLY A 19 -11.88 -1.21 13.57
CA GLY A 19 -12.38 -2.59 13.66
C GLY A 19 -13.18 -2.97 14.91
N ARG A 20 -13.22 -2.11 15.94
CA ARG A 20 -14.10 -2.28 17.11
C ARG A 20 -15.53 -1.81 16.84
N GLU A 21 -15.67 -0.83 15.97
CA GLU A 21 -16.88 -0.01 15.80
C GLU A 21 -17.54 -0.27 14.45
N LEU A 22 -16.73 -0.69 13.48
CA LEU A 22 -17.11 -1.04 12.12
C LEU A 22 -16.79 -2.53 11.88
N PRO A 23 -17.79 -3.42 11.82
CA PRO A 23 -17.57 -4.84 11.52
C PRO A 23 -16.85 -5.07 10.19
N ALA A 24 -17.11 -4.21 9.20
CA ALA A 24 -16.53 -4.25 7.86
C ALA A 24 -15.30 -3.33 7.68
N ALA A 25 -14.69 -2.83 8.76
CA ALA A 25 -13.58 -1.88 8.70
C ALA A 25 -12.42 -2.31 7.78
N GLY A 26 -12.07 -3.60 7.79
CA GLY A 26 -11.02 -4.12 6.90
C GLY A 26 -11.40 -4.02 5.41
N TRP A 27 -12.66 -4.28 5.06
CA TRP A 27 -13.12 -4.16 3.67
C TRP A 27 -13.25 -2.69 3.25
N ILE A 28 -13.80 -1.84 4.13
CA ILE A 28 -13.86 -0.40 3.91
C ILE A 28 -12.45 0.15 3.64
N GLY A 29 -11.49 -0.23 4.48
CA GLY A 29 -10.11 0.21 4.32
C GLY A 29 -9.43 -0.33 3.05
N ALA A 30 -9.71 -1.59 2.66
CA ALA A 30 -9.19 -2.16 1.43
C ALA A 30 -9.66 -1.38 0.19
N VAL A 31 -10.95 -1.01 0.16
CA VAL A 31 -11.54 -0.23 -0.93
C VAL A 31 -11.04 1.21 -0.91
N ALA A 32 -11.14 1.89 0.24
CA ALA A 32 -10.71 3.28 0.38
C ALA A 32 -9.21 3.46 0.13
N GLY A 33 -8.38 2.46 0.46
CA GLY A 33 -6.95 2.45 0.16
C GLY A 33 -6.63 2.43 -1.33
N ASN A 34 -7.56 2.07 -2.22
CA ASN A 34 -7.37 2.12 -3.68
C ASN A 34 -8.15 3.27 -4.34
N ALA A 35 -8.82 4.11 -3.56
CA ALA A 35 -9.68 5.15 -4.11
C ALA A 35 -8.95 6.12 -5.05
N PRO A 36 -7.73 6.60 -4.77
CA PRO A 36 -7.04 7.52 -5.67
C PRO A 36 -6.80 6.94 -7.07
N ASP A 37 -6.36 5.68 -7.16
CA ASP A 37 -6.14 5.00 -8.45
C ASP A 37 -7.43 4.74 -9.20
N VAL A 38 -8.50 4.34 -8.49
CA VAL A 38 -9.82 4.12 -9.10
C VAL A 38 -10.40 5.44 -9.61
N ALA A 39 -10.30 6.50 -8.82
CA ALA A 39 -10.75 7.83 -9.22
C ALA A 39 -9.96 8.32 -10.44
N GLU A 40 -8.66 8.10 -10.49
CA GLU A 40 -7.83 8.45 -11.64
C GLU A 40 -8.23 7.67 -12.89
N LEU A 41 -8.43 6.35 -12.78
CA LEU A 41 -8.89 5.50 -13.87
C LEU A 41 -10.25 5.97 -14.42
N LEU A 42 -11.17 6.38 -13.55
CA LEU A 42 -12.50 6.87 -13.95
C LEU A 42 -12.43 8.25 -14.62
N LEU A 43 -11.59 9.16 -14.11
CA LEU A 43 -11.44 10.51 -14.66
C LEU A 43 -10.61 10.53 -15.95
N ARG A 44 -9.64 9.62 -16.09
CA ARG A 44 -8.69 9.56 -17.22
C ARG A 44 -8.38 8.12 -17.64
N PRO A 45 -9.36 7.39 -18.19
CA PRO A 45 -9.17 5.99 -18.57
C PRO A 45 -8.07 5.80 -19.63
N ASN A 46 -7.90 6.77 -20.54
CA ASN A 46 -6.88 6.72 -21.60
C ASN A 46 -5.45 6.77 -21.06
N SER A 47 -5.23 7.31 -19.86
CA SER A 47 -3.91 7.32 -19.22
C SER A 47 -3.45 5.93 -18.80
N TRP A 48 -4.35 4.95 -18.71
CA TRP A 48 -4.08 3.56 -18.34
C TRP A 48 -4.02 2.59 -19.53
N SER A 49 -4.08 3.11 -20.78
CA SER A 49 -3.91 2.28 -21.98
C SER A 49 -2.51 1.64 -21.99
N PRO A 50 -2.36 0.37 -22.43
CA PRO A 50 -1.04 -0.26 -22.63
C PRO A 50 -0.10 0.58 -23.51
N ASP A 51 -0.67 1.38 -24.42
CA ASP A 51 0.07 2.25 -25.35
C ASP A 51 0.43 3.63 -24.75
N ALA A 52 0.03 3.90 -23.51
CA ALA A 52 0.20 5.22 -22.90
C ALA A 52 1.67 5.59 -22.69
N GLY A 53 2.57 4.62 -22.50
CA GLY A 53 4.02 4.85 -22.43
C GLY A 53 4.42 5.99 -21.48
N VAL A 54 5.08 7.04 -21.99
CA VAL A 54 5.47 8.23 -21.21
C VAL A 54 4.26 9.00 -20.67
N THR A 55 3.12 8.97 -21.39
CA THR A 55 1.85 9.58 -20.96
C THR A 55 1.37 8.97 -19.64
N TYR A 56 1.57 7.67 -19.44
CA TYR A 56 1.30 7.04 -18.14
C TYR A 56 2.17 7.68 -17.05
N LEU A 57 3.48 7.80 -17.25
CA LEU A 57 4.38 8.40 -16.24
C LEU A 57 4.13 9.88 -15.94
N VAL A 58 3.68 10.66 -16.93
CA VAL A 58 3.42 12.10 -16.78
C VAL A 58 2.07 12.39 -16.12
N PHE A 59 1.05 11.60 -16.48
CA PHE A 59 -0.33 11.85 -16.06
C PHE A 59 -0.84 10.95 -14.96
N HIS A 60 -0.19 9.81 -14.70
CA HIS A 60 -0.45 9.00 -13.51
C HIS A 60 -0.07 9.79 -12.26
N ARG A 61 -0.87 9.63 -11.20
CA ARG A 61 -0.80 10.44 -9.97
C ARG A 61 -1.07 11.91 -10.23
N GLY A 62 -2.20 12.16 -10.90
CA GLY A 62 -2.77 13.48 -11.11
C GLY A 62 -3.40 14.08 -9.83
N ILE A 63 -4.46 14.88 -9.99
CA ILE A 63 -5.10 15.59 -8.88
C ILE A 63 -5.65 14.67 -7.78
N THR A 64 -6.02 13.43 -8.12
CA THR A 64 -6.51 12.38 -7.20
C THR A 64 -5.47 12.01 -6.14
N HIS A 65 -4.19 12.07 -6.48
CA HIS A 65 -3.08 11.77 -5.57
C HIS A 65 -2.49 13.04 -4.91
N SER A 66 -3.22 14.15 -4.94
CA SER A 66 -2.89 15.38 -4.22
C SER A 66 -3.58 15.43 -2.85
N LEU A 67 -3.13 16.31 -1.96
CA LEU A 67 -3.77 16.50 -0.64
C LEU A 67 -5.22 16.98 -0.77
N VAL A 68 -5.52 17.78 -1.78
CA VAL A 68 -6.88 18.30 -2.02
C VAL A 68 -7.78 17.27 -2.69
N GLY A 69 -7.25 16.49 -3.63
CA GLY A 69 -7.94 15.32 -4.17
C GLY A 69 -8.28 14.31 -3.07
N ALA A 70 -7.29 13.95 -2.26
CA ALA A 70 -7.49 13.08 -1.11
C ALA A 70 -8.54 13.62 -0.13
N ALA A 71 -8.54 14.92 0.20
CA ALA A 71 -9.55 15.50 1.09
C ALA A 71 -10.98 15.37 0.52
N LEU A 72 -11.15 15.61 -0.79
CA LEU A 72 -12.42 15.43 -1.48
C LEU A 72 -12.86 13.96 -1.50
N GLU A 73 -11.96 13.06 -1.89
CA GLU A 73 -12.22 11.62 -1.92
C GLU A 73 -12.61 11.09 -0.54
N ILE A 74 -11.92 11.52 0.53
CA ILE A 74 -12.25 11.16 1.91
C ILE A 74 -13.68 11.61 2.26
N ALA A 75 -14.05 12.86 1.96
CA ALA A 75 -15.37 13.38 2.26
C ALA A 75 -16.46 12.62 1.50
N VAL A 76 -16.28 12.40 0.20
CA VAL A 76 -17.23 11.69 -0.66
C VAL A 76 -17.39 10.23 -0.22
N LEU A 77 -16.28 9.50 -0.05
CA LEU A 77 -16.31 8.09 0.33
C LEU A 77 -16.87 7.88 1.73
N ALA A 78 -16.47 8.70 2.71
CA ALA A 78 -17.04 8.63 4.05
C ALA A 78 -18.55 8.91 4.04
N GLY A 79 -18.99 9.90 3.25
CA GLY A 79 -20.39 10.21 3.00
C GLY A 79 -21.17 9.02 2.44
N VAL A 80 -20.71 8.46 1.32
CA VAL A 80 -21.33 7.29 0.66
C VAL A 80 -21.41 6.09 1.59
N ILE A 81 -20.30 5.74 2.25
CA ILE A 81 -20.23 4.58 3.14
C ILE A 81 -21.15 4.75 4.35
N GLY A 82 -21.22 5.95 4.94
CA GLY A 82 -22.11 6.20 6.06
C GLY A 82 -23.59 6.26 5.67
N LEU A 83 -23.93 6.73 4.46
CA LEU A 83 -25.29 6.65 3.93
C LEU A 83 -25.72 5.19 3.71
N ILE A 84 -24.85 4.35 3.13
CA ILE A 84 -25.09 2.91 2.97
C ILE A 84 -25.28 2.26 4.35
N ALA A 85 -24.41 2.57 5.32
CA ALA A 85 -24.51 2.05 6.68
C ALA A 85 -25.84 2.46 7.36
N ARG A 86 -26.30 3.70 7.15
CA ARG A 86 -27.57 4.20 7.67
C ARG A 86 -28.76 3.42 7.10
N GLN A 87 -28.80 3.27 5.77
CA GLN A 87 -29.89 2.57 5.08
C GLN A 87 -29.95 1.09 5.50
N TRP A 88 -28.80 0.44 5.59
CA TRP A 88 -28.70 -0.97 5.98
C TRP A 88 -29.00 -1.22 7.46
N GLY A 89 -28.73 -0.23 8.33
CA GLY A 89 -29.14 -0.27 9.75
C GLY A 89 -30.65 -0.14 9.91
N GLY A 90 -31.25 0.83 9.21
CA GLY A 90 -32.70 1.04 9.20
C GLY A 90 -33.47 -0.16 8.65
N ALA A 91 -32.97 -0.80 7.60
CA ALA A 91 -33.59 -2.00 7.00
C ALA A 91 -33.58 -3.23 7.92
N ARG A 92 -32.70 -3.28 8.94
CA ARG A 92 -32.60 -4.41 9.89
C ARG A 92 -33.36 -4.19 11.20
N GLY A 93 -34.17 -3.14 11.30
CA GLY A 93 -34.93 -2.83 12.51
C GLY A 93 -34.05 -2.50 13.73
N ALA A 94 -32.75 -2.28 13.53
CA ALA A 94 -31.87 -1.78 14.57
C ALA A 94 -32.30 -0.34 14.86
N ALA A 95 -32.80 -0.10 16.08
CA ALA A 95 -33.30 1.21 16.51
C ALA A 95 -32.30 2.31 16.15
N THR A 96 -32.66 3.18 15.18
CA THR A 96 -32.17 4.53 14.82
C THR A 96 -30.74 4.97 15.18
N SER A 97 -29.81 4.06 15.44
CA SER A 97 -28.46 4.40 15.85
C SER A 97 -27.78 5.03 14.65
N ALA A 98 -27.47 6.32 14.75
CA ALA A 98 -26.74 7.03 13.72
C ALA A 98 -25.48 6.21 13.35
N PRO A 99 -25.11 6.15 12.05
CA PRO A 99 -23.87 5.51 11.66
C PRO A 99 -22.70 6.03 12.51
N PRO A 100 -21.69 5.21 12.81
CA PRO A 100 -20.52 5.66 13.55
C PRO A 100 -19.63 6.52 12.64
N TRP A 101 -20.13 7.70 12.23
CA TRP A 101 -19.55 8.60 11.23
C TRP A 101 -18.10 8.94 11.53
N ARG A 102 -17.77 9.20 12.81
CA ARG A 102 -16.38 9.46 13.24
C ARG A 102 -15.42 8.33 12.85
N TRP A 103 -15.86 7.08 12.99
CA TRP A 103 -15.02 5.91 12.73
C TRP A 103 -14.98 5.57 11.24
N ILE A 104 -16.05 5.86 10.50
CA ILE A 104 -16.06 5.77 9.03
C ILE A 104 -15.08 6.79 8.46
N ALA A 105 -15.20 8.06 8.85
CA ALA A 105 -14.32 9.14 8.43
C ALA A 105 -12.87 8.84 8.79
N ALA A 106 -12.59 8.41 10.04
CA ALA A 106 -11.24 8.06 10.46
C ALA A 106 -10.66 6.87 9.66
N CYS A 107 -11.47 5.83 9.41
CA CYS A 107 -11.05 4.67 8.62
C CYS A 107 -10.66 5.10 7.21
N VAL A 108 -11.55 5.81 6.51
CA VAL A 108 -11.34 6.28 5.13
C VAL A 108 -10.15 7.22 5.06
N ALA A 109 -10.08 8.21 5.97
CA ALA A 109 -9.01 9.21 6.00
C ALA A 109 -7.63 8.56 6.16
N VAL A 110 -7.47 7.64 7.12
CA VAL A 110 -6.18 6.97 7.34
C VAL A 110 -5.80 6.11 6.13
N THR A 111 -6.75 5.42 5.50
CA THR A 111 -6.44 4.53 4.37
C THR A 111 -6.14 5.29 3.08
N VAL A 112 -6.86 6.39 2.78
CA VAL A 112 -6.52 7.27 1.65
C VAL A 112 -5.18 7.96 1.90
N ALA A 113 -4.93 8.47 3.10
CA ALA A 113 -3.64 9.07 3.45
C ALA A 113 -2.49 8.05 3.34
N SER A 114 -2.74 6.77 3.70
CA SER A 114 -1.75 5.71 3.51
C SER A 114 -1.41 5.47 2.04
N HIS A 115 -2.38 5.61 1.13
CA HIS A 115 -2.13 5.50 -0.31
C HIS A 115 -1.09 6.52 -0.77
N LEU A 116 -1.31 7.80 -0.44
CA LEU A 116 -0.39 8.89 -0.76
C LEU A 116 0.99 8.63 -0.13
N TYR A 117 1.05 8.22 1.13
CA TYR A 117 2.33 7.89 1.78
C TYR A 117 3.09 6.76 1.06
N LEU A 118 2.40 5.67 0.71
CA LEU A 118 2.98 4.52 0.02
C LEU A 118 3.41 4.84 -1.42
N ASP A 119 2.77 5.83 -2.06
CA ASP A 119 3.16 6.34 -3.36
C ASP A 119 4.38 7.27 -3.29
N TRP A 120 4.43 8.09 -2.24
CA TRP A 120 5.55 9.00 -1.97
C TRP A 120 6.84 8.25 -1.64
N GLN A 121 6.81 7.18 -0.84
CA GLN A 121 8.04 6.50 -0.39
C GLN A 121 8.86 5.84 -1.53
N GLY A 122 8.25 5.60 -2.69
CA GLY A 122 8.91 4.96 -3.83
C GLY A 122 9.54 5.93 -4.82
N SER A 123 10.11 5.38 -5.90
CA SER A 123 10.84 6.16 -6.92
C SER A 123 9.95 6.94 -7.90
N TYR A 124 8.64 6.68 -7.90
CA TYR A 124 7.68 7.36 -8.77
C TYR A 124 7.19 8.68 -8.15
N GLY A 125 7.10 8.74 -6.82
CA GLY A 125 6.67 9.94 -6.10
C GLY A 125 5.22 10.36 -6.37
N LEU A 126 4.86 11.55 -5.91
CA LEU A 126 3.57 12.19 -6.16
C LEU A 126 3.70 13.72 -6.14
N ARG A 127 2.62 14.42 -6.52
CA ARG A 127 2.53 15.90 -6.51
C ARG A 127 1.47 16.35 -5.50
N PRO A 128 1.82 16.50 -4.21
CA PRO A 128 0.84 16.64 -3.14
C PRO A 128 0.11 17.98 -3.17
N PHE A 129 0.72 18.99 -3.81
CA PHE A 129 0.25 20.37 -3.84
C PHE A 129 -0.41 20.77 -5.17
N LEU A 130 -0.83 19.81 -6.00
CA LEU A 130 -1.67 20.14 -7.15
C LEU A 130 -2.99 20.80 -6.70
N PRO A 131 -3.54 21.76 -7.46
CA PRO A 131 -3.03 22.29 -8.73
C PRO A 131 -2.02 23.45 -8.57
N TRP A 132 -1.65 23.84 -7.35
CA TRP A 132 -0.80 25.01 -7.10
C TRP A 132 0.69 24.76 -7.42
N SER A 133 1.16 23.52 -7.34
CA SER A 133 2.54 23.16 -7.68
C SER A 133 2.62 21.79 -8.34
N GLU A 134 3.31 21.74 -9.47
CA GLU A 134 3.56 20.50 -10.23
C GLU A 134 4.82 19.75 -9.75
N ARG A 135 5.45 20.21 -8.66
CA ARG A 135 6.68 19.61 -8.14
C ARG A 135 6.45 18.17 -7.66
N TRP A 136 7.28 17.25 -8.15
CA TRP A 136 7.33 15.86 -7.70
C TRP A 136 8.07 15.73 -6.37
N TYR A 137 7.54 14.88 -5.49
CA TYR A 137 8.13 14.49 -4.22
C TYR A 137 8.22 12.98 -4.15
N TYR A 138 9.41 12.46 -3.83
CA TYR A 138 9.70 11.03 -3.78
C TYR A 138 10.67 10.71 -2.65
N GLY A 139 10.46 9.57 -2.01
CA GLY A 139 11.32 9.02 -0.98
C GLY A 139 12.47 8.22 -1.59
N ASP A 140 12.23 7.42 -2.62
CA ASP A 140 13.15 6.41 -3.19
C ASP A 140 13.65 5.37 -2.16
N TRP A 141 12.84 4.98 -1.18
CA TRP A 141 13.26 4.04 -0.14
C TRP A 141 12.74 2.63 -0.37
N VAL A 142 11.56 2.49 -0.98
CA VAL A 142 10.88 1.21 -1.19
C VAL A 142 10.44 1.09 -2.65
N ALA A 143 10.63 -0.07 -3.27
CA ALA A 143 10.22 -0.30 -4.65
C ALA A 143 8.69 -0.23 -4.81
N ILE A 144 8.23 0.12 -6.03
CA ILE A 144 6.79 0.23 -6.32
C ILE A 144 6.05 -1.09 -6.12
N VAL A 145 6.73 -2.21 -6.40
CA VAL A 145 6.28 -3.58 -6.15
C VAL A 145 7.25 -4.21 -5.15
N ASP A 146 6.73 -4.58 -3.99
CA ASP A 146 7.52 -5.15 -2.89
C ASP A 146 6.77 -6.31 -2.21
N PRO A 147 7.31 -7.55 -2.27
CA PRO A 147 6.67 -8.72 -1.67
C PRO A 147 6.36 -8.60 -0.17
N PHE A 148 7.11 -7.79 0.60
CA PHE A 148 6.85 -7.61 2.03
C PHE A 148 5.47 -6.97 2.27
N PHE A 149 5.09 -6.01 1.44
CA PHE A 149 3.80 -5.33 1.51
C PHE A 149 2.62 -6.19 1.04
N TRP A 150 2.91 -7.36 0.48
CA TRP A 150 1.89 -8.37 0.18
C TRP A 150 1.82 -9.41 1.29
N ILE A 151 2.92 -10.11 1.56
CA ILE A 151 2.89 -11.32 2.38
C ILE A 151 2.66 -11.02 3.87
N VAL A 152 3.25 -9.95 4.41
CA VAL A 152 3.13 -9.58 5.85
C VAL A 152 1.68 -9.21 6.22
N PRO A 153 1.01 -8.27 5.52
CA PRO A 153 -0.37 -7.95 5.83
C PRO A 153 -1.30 -9.11 5.49
N LEU A 154 -1.06 -9.87 4.41
CA LEU A 154 -1.89 -11.04 4.08
C LEU A 154 -1.90 -12.07 5.22
N VAL A 155 -0.73 -12.42 5.75
CA VAL A 155 -0.58 -13.36 6.87
C VAL A 155 -1.25 -12.84 8.15
N THR A 156 -1.00 -11.59 8.51
CA THR A 156 -1.53 -11.02 9.76
C THR A 156 -3.04 -10.74 9.69
N LEU A 157 -3.57 -10.43 8.51
CA LEU A 157 -5.00 -10.36 8.26
C LEU A 157 -5.65 -11.75 8.37
N ALA A 158 -5.01 -12.78 7.82
CA ALA A 158 -5.49 -14.15 7.94
C ALA A 158 -5.57 -14.55 9.43
N TRP A 159 -4.51 -14.39 10.22
CA TRP A 159 -4.54 -14.79 11.64
C TRP A 159 -5.69 -14.18 12.46
N GLY A 160 -6.23 -13.02 12.04
CA GLY A 160 -7.34 -12.34 12.67
C GLY A 160 -8.75 -12.74 12.19
N GLU A 161 -8.89 -13.67 11.25
CA GLU A 161 -10.19 -13.98 10.64
C GLU A 161 -10.88 -15.22 11.25
N ARG A 162 -12.15 -15.42 10.90
CA ARG A 162 -12.96 -16.56 11.33
C ARG A 162 -12.48 -17.86 10.69
N ARG A 163 -12.39 -18.93 11.48
CA ARG A 163 -12.15 -20.30 10.99
C ARG A 163 -13.39 -20.82 10.29
N HIS A 164 -13.51 -20.48 9.02
CA HIS A 164 -14.58 -20.90 8.15
C HIS A 164 -14.01 -21.18 6.76
N TRP A 165 -14.59 -22.13 6.03
CA TRP A 165 -14.05 -22.58 4.74
C TRP A 165 -13.94 -21.44 3.71
N ARG A 166 -14.90 -20.51 3.69
CA ARG A 166 -14.89 -19.34 2.80
C ARG A 166 -13.65 -18.44 2.99
N PRO A 167 -13.41 -17.84 4.17
CA PRO A 167 -12.16 -17.11 4.43
C PRO A 167 -10.91 -17.97 4.18
N ALA A 168 -10.90 -19.22 4.64
CA ALA A 168 -9.76 -20.11 4.46
C ALA A 168 -9.41 -20.31 2.97
N LEU A 169 -10.42 -20.54 2.12
CA LEU A 169 -10.24 -20.67 0.67
C LEU A 169 -9.67 -19.39 0.07
N VAL A 170 -10.24 -18.22 0.39
CA VAL A 170 -9.75 -16.93 -0.10
C VAL A 170 -8.29 -16.71 0.31
N TYR A 171 -7.94 -16.99 1.57
CA TYR A 171 -6.56 -16.84 2.05
C TYR A 171 -5.60 -17.83 1.41
N LEU A 172 -5.99 -19.09 1.27
CA LEU A 172 -5.13 -20.09 0.63
C LEU A 172 -4.87 -19.73 -0.83
N LEU A 173 -5.90 -19.31 -1.57
CA LEU A 173 -5.75 -18.86 -2.96
C LEU A 173 -4.86 -17.61 -3.05
N ALA A 174 -5.06 -16.62 -2.17
CA ALA A 174 -4.23 -15.43 -2.14
C ALA A 174 -2.77 -15.74 -1.77
N LEU A 175 -2.53 -16.60 -0.77
CA LEU A 175 -1.20 -17.03 -0.36
C LEU A 175 -0.50 -17.80 -1.48
N LEU A 176 -1.21 -18.73 -2.14
CA LEU A 176 -0.70 -19.48 -3.29
C LEU A 176 -0.36 -18.53 -4.44
N ALA A 177 -1.24 -17.58 -4.76
CA ALA A 177 -1.03 -16.61 -5.82
C ALA A 177 0.20 -15.72 -5.54
N VAL A 178 0.31 -15.14 -4.35
CA VAL A 178 1.47 -14.32 -3.95
C VAL A 178 2.76 -15.15 -3.96
N THR A 179 2.73 -16.36 -3.39
CA THR A 179 3.91 -17.24 -3.34
C THR A 179 4.34 -17.69 -4.74
N ALA A 180 3.40 -18.03 -5.62
CA ALA A 180 3.70 -18.41 -7.00
C ALA A 180 4.20 -17.20 -7.83
N LEU A 181 3.62 -16.02 -7.64
CA LEU A 181 4.05 -14.79 -8.29
C LEU A 181 5.50 -14.45 -7.89
N VAL A 182 5.82 -14.50 -6.61
CA VAL A 182 7.16 -14.18 -6.10
C VAL A 182 8.18 -15.28 -6.41
N GLY A 183 7.79 -16.54 -6.24
CA GLY A 183 8.68 -17.70 -6.37
C GLY A 183 8.92 -18.13 -7.82
N VAL A 184 7.86 -18.27 -8.62
CA VAL A 184 7.93 -18.79 -10.00
C VAL A 184 8.14 -17.65 -10.99
N ARG A 185 7.18 -16.71 -11.07
CA ARG A 185 7.23 -15.60 -12.04
C ARG A 185 8.34 -14.61 -11.70
N GLY A 186 8.58 -14.37 -10.41
CA GLY A 186 9.62 -13.49 -9.91
C GLY A 186 11.00 -14.11 -9.80
N SER A 187 11.21 -15.38 -10.20
CA SER A 187 12.49 -16.10 -9.97
C SER A 187 13.73 -15.40 -10.53
N GLY A 188 13.60 -14.69 -11.66
CA GLY A 188 14.67 -13.90 -12.29
C GLY A 188 14.83 -12.47 -11.77
N VAL A 189 13.85 -11.96 -11.02
CA VAL A 189 13.81 -10.55 -10.54
C VAL A 189 14.04 -10.47 -9.03
N VAL A 190 13.33 -11.33 -8.27
CA VAL A 190 13.31 -11.35 -6.81
C VAL A 190 14.49 -12.15 -6.26
N VAL A 191 15.26 -11.53 -5.37
CA VAL A 191 16.40 -12.18 -4.71
C VAL A 191 15.98 -13.40 -3.88
N TRP A 192 16.87 -14.40 -3.79
CA TRP A 192 16.56 -15.71 -3.23
C TRP A 192 16.04 -15.65 -1.78
N TRP A 193 16.57 -14.74 -0.96
CA TRP A 193 16.20 -14.65 0.45
C TRP A 193 14.80 -14.04 0.65
N VAL A 194 14.35 -13.16 -0.26
CA VAL A 194 12.97 -12.65 -0.27
C VAL A 194 12.01 -13.76 -0.68
N ARG A 195 12.38 -14.60 -1.65
CA ARG A 195 11.59 -15.77 -2.03
C ARG A 195 11.46 -16.76 -0.87
N LEU A 196 12.58 -17.05 -0.18
CA LEU A 196 12.60 -17.88 1.03
C LEU A 196 11.69 -17.29 2.11
N PHE A 197 11.83 -15.99 2.40
CA PHE A 197 11.00 -15.29 3.37
C PHE A 197 9.51 -15.41 3.04
N THR A 198 9.11 -15.20 1.77
CA THR A 198 7.71 -15.32 1.35
C THR A 198 7.16 -16.71 1.60
N VAL A 199 7.91 -17.76 1.27
CA VAL A 199 7.49 -19.16 1.53
C VAL A 199 7.40 -19.44 3.04
N SER A 200 8.39 -19.02 3.82
CA SER A 200 8.40 -19.19 5.28
C SER A 200 7.25 -18.42 5.94
N ALA A 201 6.97 -17.20 5.50
CA ALA A 201 5.87 -16.38 5.99
C ALA A 201 4.51 -16.99 5.62
N ALA A 202 4.35 -17.52 4.40
CA ALA A 202 3.15 -18.23 3.97
C ALA A 202 2.90 -19.49 4.83
N ALA A 203 3.94 -20.30 5.06
CA ALA A 203 3.86 -21.48 5.93
C ALA A 203 3.49 -21.10 7.38
N THR A 204 4.11 -20.05 7.91
CA THR A 204 3.78 -19.50 9.24
C THR A 204 2.33 -18.97 9.27
N GLY A 205 1.86 -18.40 8.17
CA GLY A 205 0.48 -17.98 7.97
C GLY A 205 -0.51 -19.12 8.17
N VAL A 206 -0.28 -20.22 7.45
CA VAL A 206 -1.12 -21.45 7.54
C VAL A 206 -1.06 -22.06 8.93
N ILE A 207 0.14 -22.20 9.51
CA ILE A 207 0.31 -22.76 10.86
C ILE A 207 -0.42 -21.89 11.90
N GLY A 208 -0.21 -20.58 11.88
CA GLY A 208 -0.82 -19.66 12.85
C GLY A 208 -2.34 -19.56 12.71
N TRP A 209 -2.88 -19.74 11.50
CA TRP A 209 -4.31 -19.88 11.27
C TRP A 209 -4.87 -21.15 11.92
N GLU A 210 -4.28 -22.32 11.59
CA GLU A 210 -4.72 -23.61 12.13
C GLU A 210 -4.59 -23.69 13.65
N ARG A 211 -3.50 -23.13 14.20
CA ARG A 211 -3.21 -23.09 15.64
C ARG A 211 -3.92 -21.95 16.38
N HIS A 212 -4.70 -21.13 15.69
CA HIS A 212 -5.51 -20.05 16.27
C HIS A 212 -4.71 -19.05 17.14
N TRP A 213 -3.54 -18.61 16.66
CA TRP A 213 -2.68 -17.71 17.45
C TRP A 213 -3.39 -16.41 17.85
N PHE A 214 -4.20 -15.83 16.95
CA PHE A 214 -4.92 -14.59 17.23
C PHE A 214 -6.43 -14.79 17.29
N GLY A 215 -7.02 -15.28 16.20
CA GLY A 215 -8.46 -15.39 16.04
C GLY A 215 -9.17 -14.03 15.97
N VAL A 216 -10.49 -14.07 15.86
CA VAL A 216 -11.34 -12.88 15.69
C VAL A 216 -11.18 -11.89 16.86
N ALA A 217 -11.00 -12.40 18.08
CA ALA A 217 -10.85 -11.60 19.29
C ALA A 217 -9.59 -10.72 19.26
N ARG A 218 -8.50 -11.20 18.65
CA ARG A 218 -7.21 -10.48 18.57
C ARG A 218 -6.88 -9.98 17.17
N ARG A 219 -7.84 -9.95 16.24
CA ARG A 219 -7.66 -9.51 14.85
C ARG A 219 -7.03 -8.13 14.68
N ARG A 220 -7.36 -7.21 15.59
CA ARG A 220 -6.80 -5.85 15.63
C ARG A 220 -5.32 -5.86 16.00
N ARG A 221 -4.94 -6.71 16.96
CA ARG A 221 -3.53 -6.88 17.38
C ARG A 221 -2.71 -7.54 16.28
N ALA A 222 -3.25 -8.56 15.61
CA ALA A 222 -2.58 -9.22 14.48
C ALA A 222 -2.25 -8.20 13.37
N ALA A 223 -3.25 -7.43 12.92
CA ALA A 223 -3.04 -6.39 11.91
C ALA A 223 -2.05 -5.31 12.37
N ALA A 224 -2.11 -4.88 13.64
CA ALA A 224 -1.16 -3.91 14.19
C ALA A 224 0.29 -4.42 14.18
N TYR A 225 0.52 -5.71 14.49
CA TYR A 225 1.86 -6.30 14.39
C TYR A 225 2.36 -6.37 12.95
N GLY A 226 1.49 -6.71 11.99
CA GLY A 226 1.84 -6.67 10.57
C GLY A 226 2.28 -5.27 10.12
N LEU A 227 1.51 -4.24 10.50
CA LEU A 227 1.86 -2.86 10.21
C LEU A 227 3.16 -2.43 10.91
N LEU A 228 3.38 -2.84 12.16
CA LEU A 228 4.62 -2.52 12.89
C LEU A 228 5.85 -3.13 12.19
N VAL A 229 5.76 -4.38 11.74
CA VAL A 229 6.83 -5.03 10.96
C VAL A 229 7.14 -4.22 9.70
N LEU A 230 6.12 -3.73 9.00
CA LEU A 230 6.32 -2.90 7.81
C LEU A 230 6.88 -1.52 8.12
N VAL A 231 6.49 -0.88 9.24
CA VAL A 231 7.09 0.39 9.67
C VAL A 231 8.58 0.20 9.96
N VAL A 232 8.96 -0.87 10.65
CA VAL A 232 10.37 -1.20 10.90
C VAL A 232 11.10 -1.46 9.58
N TYR A 233 10.50 -2.22 8.67
CA TYR A 233 11.07 -2.48 7.34
C TYR A 233 11.28 -1.18 6.54
N ILE A 234 10.28 -0.29 6.48
CA ILE A 234 10.37 1.01 5.82
C ILE A 234 11.48 1.84 6.45
N GLY A 235 11.57 1.89 7.79
CA GLY A 235 12.61 2.63 8.49
C GLY A 235 14.02 2.11 8.21
N ALA A 236 14.19 0.79 8.11
CA ALA A 236 15.46 0.19 7.72
C ALA A 236 15.82 0.54 6.26
N SER A 237 14.85 0.42 5.34
CA SER A 237 15.04 0.74 3.93
C SER A 237 15.33 2.23 3.72
N ALA A 238 14.71 3.10 4.50
CA ALA A 238 14.97 4.53 4.55
C ALA A 238 16.42 4.82 4.92
N ALA A 239 16.88 4.26 6.05
CA ALA A 239 18.22 4.47 6.55
C ALA A 239 19.28 4.01 5.54
N ALA A 240 19.14 2.79 5.00
CA ALA A 240 20.02 2.28 3.95
C ALA A 240 19.96 3.13 2.67
N GLY A 241 18.76 3.59 2.28
CA GLY A 241 18.57 4.46 1.12
C GLY A 241 19.25 5.82 1.26
N THR A 242 19.30 6.39 2.47
CA THR A 242 20.04 7.65 2.68
C THR A 242 21.54 7.49 2.43
N LEU A 243 22.11 6.32 2.74
CA LEU A 243 23.51 6.03 2.45
C LEU A 243 23.74 5.86 0.94
N ALA A 244 22.92 5.05 0.28
CA ALA A 244 22.99 4.83 -1.17
C ALA A 244 22.86 6.16 -1.96
N LYS A 245 21.97 7.05 -1.52
CA LYS A 245 21.82 8.40 -2.10
C LYS A 245 23.07 9.27 -1.94
N ARG A 246 23.73 9.22 -0.79
CA ARG A 246 24.99 9.96 -0.56
C ARG A 246 26.10 9.45 -1.48
N GLU A 247 26.19 8.13 -1.64
CA GLU A 247 27.18 7.50 -2.53
C GLU A 247 26.92 7.83 -3.99
N ALA A 248 25.66 7.71 -4.45
CA ALA A 248 25.24 8.07 -5.80
C ALA A 248 25.56 9.53 -6.12
N ARG A 249 25.22 10.45 -5.21
CA ARG A 249 25.55 11.88 -5.32
C ARG A 249 27.05 12.10 -5.43
N ALA A 250 27.83 11.49 -4.53
CA ALA A 250 29.28 11.67 -4.52
C ALA A 250 29.94 11.13 -5.80
N ALA A 251 29.46 10.00 -6.32
CA ALA A 251 29.92 9.43 -7.57
C ALA A 251 29.56 10.32 -8.78
N ALA A 252 28.32 10.83 -8.82
CA ALA A 252 27.87 11.75 -9.87
C ALA A 252 28.70 13.04 -9.87
N THR A 253 28.90 13.64 -8.69
CA THR A 253 29.67 14.88 -8.56
C THR A 253 31.14 14.71 -8.96
N ARG A 254 31.76 13.57 -8.62
CA ARG A 254 33.14 13.29 -9.05
C ARG A 254 33.26 13.12 -10.58
N ARG A 255 32.23 12.60 -11.23
CA ARG A 255 32.25 12.28 -12.67
C ARG A 255 31.85 13.45 -13.56
N PHE A 256 30.80 14.17 -13.18
CA PHE A 256 30.16 15.20 -14.03
C PHE A 256 30.22 16.61 -13.42
N GLY A 257 30.88 16.78 -12.27
CA GLY A 257 31.00 18.06 -11.58
C GLY A 257 29.85 18.36 -10.61
N PRO A 258 29.87 19.53 -9.95
CA PRO A 258 28.92 19.88 -8.89
C PRO A 258 27.46 19.97 -9.36
N ASP A 259 27.24 20.25 -10.64
CA ASP A 259 25.90 20.43 -11.23
C ASP A 259 25.29 19.13 -11.77
N ALA A 260 25.94 17.99 -11.52
CA ALA A 260 25.46 16.68 -11.91
C ALA A 260 24.05 16.40 -11.35
N ARG A 261 23.14 15.99 -12.22
CA ARG A 261 21.85 15.42 -11.79
C ARG A 261 22.05 13.95 -11.44
N TRP A 262 21.42 13.50 -10.38
CA TRP A 262 21.57 12.13 -9.90
C TRP A 262 20.28 11.60 -9.27
N ALA A 263 20.14 10.28 -9.27
CA ALA A 263 19.08 9.57 -8.58
C ALA A 263 19.62 8.23 -8.05
N ALA A 264 18.95 7.64 -7.07
CA ALA A 264 19.21 6.29 -6.59
C ALA A 264 17.88 5.52 -6.67
N LEU A 265 17.69 4.77 -7.75
CA LEU A 265 16.41 4.11 -8.03
C LEU A 265 16.28 2.81 -7.25
N THR A 266 15.12 2.63 -6.61
CA THR A 266 14.77 1.36 -5.95
C THR A 266 14.58 0.25 -6.98
N VAL A 267 15.11 -0.95 -6.71
CA VAL A 267 14.98 -2.10 -7.63
C VAL A 267 13.90 -3.08 -7.14
N VAL A 268 12.93 -3.39 -8.01
CA VAL A 268 11.85 -4.34 -7.70
C VAL A 268 12.42 -5.71 -7.33
N GLY A 269 11.93 -6.28 -6.22
CA GLY A 269 12.35 -7.59 -5.75
C GLY A 269 13.77 -7.65 -5.16
N ARG A 270 14.47 -6.51 -5.06
CA ARG A 270 15.81 -6.39 -4.48
C ARG A 270 15.83 -5.30 -3.39
N PRO A 271 15.16 -5.54 -2.26
CA PRO A 271 15.15 -4.56 -1.19
C PRO A 271 16.57 -4.33 -0.65
N PHE A 272 16.81 -3.12 -0.15
CA PHE A 272 18.14 -2.63 0.25
C PHE A 272 19.17 -2.52 -0.90
N HIS A 273 18.71 -2.51 -2.16
CA HIS A 273 19.56 -2.26 -3.33
C HIS A 273 19.01 -1.10 -4.16
N TRP A 274 19.90 -0.18 -4.52
CA TRP A 274 19.58 0.97 -5.36
C TRP A 274 20.48 1.01 -6.59
N GLU A 275 19.91 1.39 -7.72
CA GLU A 275 20.62 1.62 -8.96
C GLU A 275 20.93 3.11 -9.10
N PRO A 276 22.22 3.52 -9.07
CA PRO A 276 22.58 4.92 -9.22
C PRO A 276 22.41 5.36 -10.69
N LEU A 277 21.75 6.48 -10.89
CA LEU A 277 21.70 7.18 -12.17
C LEU A 277 22.36 8.55 -12.00
N ALA A 278 23.10 8.97 -13.03
CA ALA A 278 23.72 10.29 -13.07
C ALA A 278 23.74 10.82 -14.51
N ALA A 279 23.53 12.11 -14.66
CA ALA A 279 23.55 12.81 -15.94
C ALA A 279 24.22 14.18 -15.78
N SER A 280 24.96 14.60 -16.81
CA SER A 280 25.39 15.97 -17.02
C SER A 280 24.28 16.81 -17.65
N ALA A 281 24.44 18.13 -17.64
CA ALA A 281 23.56 19.03 -18.38
C ALA A 281 23.80 18.97 -19.90
N ASP A 282 25.01 18.57 -20.30
CA ASP A 282 25.44 18.29 -21.68
C ASP A 282 25.21 16.81 -22.05
#